data_AF-A0A4U2ZW43-F1
#
_entry.id   AF-A0A4U2ZW43-F1
#
_cell.length_a   1.000
_cell.length_b   1.000
_cell.length_c   1.000
_cell.angle_alpha   90.00
_cell.angle_beta   90.00
_cell.angle_gamma   90.00
#
_symmetry.space_group_name_H-M   'P 1'
#
loop_
_entity.id
_entity.type
_entity.pdbx_description
1 polymer ?
#
loop_
_entity_poly.entity_id
_entity_poly.type
_entity_poly.pdbx_seq_one_letter_code
_entity_poly.pdbx_strand_id
1 'polypeptide(L)' 'SVFETNTLVQLVNKNELAAFQHTGFWHPMDTLRDKNKLVELWESNNAPWKVW' A
#
# COMPACT_ATOMS: atom_id res chain seq x y z
N SER A 1 1.21 -14.37 -9.87
CA SER A 1 0.30 -14.08 -8.75
C SER A 1 -0.97 -14.89 -8.94
N VAL A 2 -1.17 -15.96 -8.16
CA VAL A 2 -2.37 -16.83 -8.22
C VAL A 2 -3.32 -16.53 -7.04
N PHE A 3 -2.81 -15.86 -5.99
CA PHE A 3 -3.56 -15.54 -4.78
C PHE A 3 -4.56 -14.39 -4.96
N GLU A 4 -4.24 -13.39 -5.79
CA GLU A 4 -5.04 -12.17 -5.91
C GLU A 4 -6.18 -12.29 -6.94
N THR A 5 -6.01 -13.08 -8.01
CA THR A 5 -6.94 -13.06 -9.13
C THR A 5 -8.22 -13.86 -8.89
N ASN A 6 -8.14 -15.02 -8.22
CA ASN A 6 -9.29 -15.92 -8.11
C ASN A 6 -10.06 -15.74 -6.79
N THR A 7 -9.34 -15.48 -5.69
CA THR A 7 -9.93 -15.39 -4.35
C THR A 7 -10.71 -14.09 -4.15
N LEU A 8 -10.18 -12.96 -4.61
CA LEU A 8 -10.85 -11.66 -4.46
C LEU A 8 -12.17 -11.63 -5.26
N VAL A 9 -12.17 -12.18 -6.48
CA VAL A 9 -13.37 -12.28 -7.32
C VAL A 9 -14.46 -13.12 -6.62
N GLN A 10 -14.07 -14.23 -5.97
CA GLN A 10 -15.02 -15.05 -5.21
C GLN A 10 -15.60 -14.30 -4.00
N LEU A 11 -14.79 -13.54 -3.26
CA LEU A 11 -15.24 -12.76 -2.10
C LEU A 11 -16.17 -11.62 -2.50
N VAL A 12 -15.89 -10.95 -3.63
CA VAL A 12 -16.80 -9.94 -4.21
C VAL A 12 -18.15 -10.57 -4.54
N ASN A 13 -18.16 -11.73 -5.21
CA ASN A 13 -19.40 -12.43 -5.57
C ASN A 13 -20.20 -12.90 -4.35
N LYS A 14 -19.55 -13.11 -3.20
CA LYS A 14 -20.18 -13.47 -1.93
C LYS A 14 -20.61 -12.27 -1.08
N ASN A 15 -20.37 -11.03 -1.54
CA ASN A 15 -20.53 -9.80 -0.74
C ASN A 15 -19.70 -9.80 0.57
N GLU A 16 -18.57 -10.50 0.57
CA GLU A 16 -17.64 -10.60 1.71
C GLU A 16 -16.41 -9.69 1.56
N LEU A 17 -16.36 -8.87 0.50
CA LEU A 17 -15.29 -7.91 0.27
C LEU A 17 -15.82 -6.47 0.34
N ALA A 18 -15.22 -5.65 1.20
CA ALA A 18 -15.46 -4.22 1.27
C ALA A 18 -14.16 -3.45 1.02
N ALA A 19 -14.26 -2.30 0.34
CA ALA A 19 -13.13 -1.42 0.11
C ALA A 19 -13.09 -0.31 1.18
N PHE A 20 -11.93 -0.12 1.79
CA PHE A 20 -11.68 1.02 2.68
C PHE A 20 -10.90 2.09 1.93
N GLN A 21 -11.40 3.33 1.93
CA GLN A 21 -10.72 4.46 1.31
C GLN A 21 -9.66 5.03 2.26
N HIS A 22 -8.39 4.76 1.99
CA HIS A 22 -7.29 5.38 2.71
C HIS A 22 -6.99 6.77 2.12
N THR A 23 -7.11 7.82 2.93
CA THR A 23 -6.87 9.23 2.53
C THR A 23 -5.49 9.74 2.93
N GLY A 24 -4.75 8.98 3.75
CA GLY A 24 -3.41 9.33 4.19
C GLY A 24 -2.33 8.97 3.17
N PHE A 25 -1.07 9.18 3.57
CA PHE A 25 0.07 8.85 2.74
C PHE A 25 0.19 7.34 2.50
N TRP A 26 0.32 6.95 1.23
CA TRP A 26 0.65 5.59 0.81
C TRP A 26 1.61 5.67 -0.39
N HIS A 27 2.75 5.00 -0.31
CA HIS A 27 3.75 4.96 -1.39
C HIS A 27 4.38 3.56 -1.47
N PRO A 28 4.27 2.85 -2.61
CA PRO A 28 4.87 1.53 -2.79
C PRO A 28 6.38 1.65 -3.08
N MET A 29 7.12 0.55 -2.94
CA MET A 29 8.56 0.50 -3.21
C MET A 29 8.88 -0.55 -4.29
N ASP A 30 8.51 -0.25 -5.53
CA ASP A 30 8.69 -1.18 -6.64
C ASP A 30 9.97 -0.91 -7.43
N THR A 31 10.44 0.35 -7.43
CA THR A 31 11.63 0.78 -8.17
C THR A 31 12.71 1.35 -7.25
N LEU A 32 13.94 1.44 -7.77
CA LEU A 32 15.04 2.11 -7.07
C LEU A 32 14.73 3.59 -6.77
N ARG A 33 13.94 4.25 -7.63
CA ARG A 33 13.49 5.62 -7.41
C ARG A 33 12.58 5.73 -6.20
N ASP A 34 11.67 4.78 -6.01
CA ASP A 34 10.77 4.76 -4.85
C ASP A 34 11.55 4.56 -3.56
N LYS A 35 12.54 3.66 -3.58
CA LYS A 35 13.47 3.48 -2.45
C LYS A 35 14.15 4.80 -2.10
N ASN A 36 14.72 5.49 -3.07
CA ASN A 36 15.40 6.77 -2.82
C ASN A 36 14.43 7.81 -2.24
N LYS A 37 13.17 7.85 -2.71
CA LYS A 37 12.17 8.78 -2.19
C LYS A 37 11.75 8.47 -0.75
N LEU A 38 11.58 7.19 -0.42
CA LEU A 38 11.25 6.76 0.94
C LEU A 38 12.43 7.00 1.89
N VAL A 39 13.66 6.78 1.45
CA VAL A 39 14.87 7.08 2.23
C VAL A 39 15.00 8.58 2.50
N GLU A 40 14.78 9.43 1.49
CA GLU A 40 14.79 10.89 1.68
C GLU A 40 13.76 11.35 2.72
N LEU A 41 12.53 10.82 2.65
CA LEU A 41 11.46 11.13 3.63
C LEU A 41 11.84 10.66 5.04
N TRP A 42 12.53 9.54 5.15
CA TRP A 42 13.03 9.02 6.41
C TRP A 42 14.16 9.87 7.01
N GLU A 43 15.18 10.19 6.21
CA GLU A 43 16.35 10.97 6.62
C GLU A 43 15.98 12.41 6.97
N SER A 44 15.01 12.99 6.25
CA SER A 44 14.45 14.31 6.56
C SER A 44 13.51 14.32 7.78
N ASN A 45 13.33 13.18 8.45
CA ASN A 45 12.43 12.97 9.60
C ASN A 45 10.97 13.38 9.31
N ASN A 46 10.58 13.39 8.03
CA ASN A 46 9.24 13.70 7.54
C ASN A 46 8.53 12.46 7.00
N ALA A 47 8.89 11.27 7.47
CA ALA A 47 8.27 10.02 7.05
C ALA A 47 6.84 9.91 7.65
N PRO A 48 5.78 10.09 6.86
CA PRO A 48 4.40 10.11 7.39
C PRO A 48 3.91 8.72 7.85
N TRP A 49 4.60 7.64 7.46
CA TRP A 49 4.34 6.30 7.97
C TRP A 49 5.00 6.01 9.33
N LYS A 50 5.88 6.91 9.81
CA LYS A 50 6.54 6.81 11.11
C LYS A 50 5.62 7.38 12.21
N VAL A 51 4.84 6.51 12.85
CA VAL A 51 3.82 6.87 13.86
C VAL A 51 4.17 6.44 15.29
N TRP A 52 5.43 6.12 15.56
CA TRP A 52 5.93 5.66 16.86
C TRP A 52 6.87 6.67 17.52
#